data_AF-A0A6A4WR21-F1
#
_entry.id   AF-A0A6A4WR21-F1
#
_cell.length_a   1.000
_cell.length_b   1.000
_cell.length_c   1.000
_cell.angle_alpha   90.00
_cell.angle_beta   90.00
_cell.angle_gamma   90.00
#
_symmetry.space_group_name_H-M   'P 1'
#
loop_
_entity.id
_entity.type
_entity.pdbx_description
1 polymer ?
#
loop_
_entity_poly.entity_id
_entity_poly.type
_entity_poly.pdbx_seq_one_letter_code
_entity_poly.pdbx_strand_id
1 'polypeptide(L)'
;MFPHLVKVTLLIGMSDELATEDFCTVIFDEFFFTALSKENVVQQLGKLLWHTHAKLPTARRDTLMQALHHQPNLRPLLEQLREKMERDEGDVEMPPPAPPVDSPLMSVPTPAPHRGDYP
;
A
#
# COMPACT_ATOMS: atom_id res chain seq x y z
N MET A 1 32.06 -5.65 -4.17
CA MET A 1 31.02 -5.60 -3.10
C MET A 1 30.16 -4.32 -3.14
N PHE A 2 30.62 -3.22 -3.76
CA PHE A 2 29.92 -1.92 -3.82
C PHE A 2 28.73 -1.75 -4.79
N PRO A 3 28.62 -2.42 -5.96
CA PRO A 3 27.64 -2.00 -6.97
C PRO A 3 26.20 -2.27 -6.55
N HIS A 4 25.95 -3.33 -5.78
CA HIS A 4 24.61 -3.64 -5.30
C HIS A 4 24.16 -2.66 -4.21
N LEU A 5 25.07 -2.21 -3.34
CA LEU A 5 24.74 -1.27 -2.26
C LEU A 5 24.29 0.07 -2.84
N VAL A 6 25.06 0.61 -3.80
CA VAL A 6 24.77 1.87 -4.50
C VAL A 6 23.44 1.79 -5.25
N LYS A 7 23.14 0.66 -5.89
CA LYS A 7 21.87 0.44 -6.58
C LYS A 7 20.67 0.47 -5.61
N VAL A 8 20.77 -0.17 -4.44
CA VAL A 8 19.69 -0.11 -3.43
C VAL A 8 19.46 1.34 -2.97
N THR A 9 20.53 2.10 -2.71
CA THR A 9 20.41 3.50 -2.29
C THR A 9 19.78 4.40 -3.38
N LEU A 10 20.13 4.17 -4.65
CA LEU A 10 19.47 4.87 -5.77
C LEU A 10 17.98 4.53 -5.86
N LEU A 11 17.61 3.27 -5.67
CA LEU A 11 16.21 2.82 -5.70
C LEU A 11 15.36 3.47 -4.59
N ILE A 12 15.95 3.77 -3.42
CA ILE A 12 15.27 4.54 -2.37
C ILE A 12 14.96 5.96 -2.87
N GLY A 13 15.90 6.60 -3.57
CA GLY A 13 15.73 7.92 -4.15
C GLY A 13 14.72 7.95 -5.32
N MET A 14 14.62 6.85 -6.07
CA MET A 14 13.69 6.66 -7.19
C MET A 14 12.41 5.94 -6.75
N SER A 15 12.02 6.09 -5.50
CA SER A 15 10.85 5.43 -4.90
C SER A 15 9.53 5.79 -5.59
N ASP A 16 9.47 6.95 -6.25
CA ASP A 16 8.33 7.36 -7.08
C ASP A 16 8.21 6.54 -8.36
N GLU A 17 9.34 6.26 -9.03
CA GLU A 17 9.36 5.43 -10.24
C GLU A 17 9.07 3.96 -9.96
N LEU A 18 9.33 3.50 -8.73
CA LEU A 18 8.93 2.16 -8.27
C LEU A 18 7.41 1.97 -8.14
N ALA A 19 6.63 3.05 -8.13
CA ALA A 19 5.18 2.95 -8.24
C ALA A 19 4.74 2.56 -9.67
N THR A 20 5.61 2.78 -10.67
CA THR A 20 5.34 2.39 -12.05
C THR A 20 5.50 0.88 -12.20
N GLU A 21 4.46 0.22 -12.72
CA GLU A 21 4.39 -1.23 -12.79
C GLU A 21 5.53 -1.82 -13.61
N ASP A 22 5.80 -1.30 -14.81
CA ASP A 22 6.89 -1.72 -15.71
C ASP A 22 8.27 -1.68 -15.04
N PHE A 23 8.65 -0.51 -14.51
CA PHE A 23 9.96 -0.30 -13.91
C PHE A 23 10.18 -1.19 -12.69
N CYS A 24 9.16 -1.28 -11.83
CA CYS A 24 9.24 -2.10 -10.64
C CYS A 24 9.40 -3.59 -10.99
N THR A 25 8.90 -4.09 -12.13
CA THR A 25 8.96 -5.53 -12.47
C THR A 25 10.38 -5.91 -12.82
N VAL A 26 10.99 -5.08 -13.68
CA VAL A 26 12.35 -5.26 -14.16
C VAL A 26 13.32 -5.20 -13.00
N ILE A 27 13.17 -4.21 -12.11
CA ILE A 27 14.01 -4.10 -10.92
C ILE A 27 13.79 -5.30 -9.99
N PHE A 28 12.56 -5.78 -9.81
CA PHE A 28 12.32 -6.97 -9.00
C PHE A 28 13.00 -8.22 -9.53
N ASP A 29 12.83 -8.50 -10.83
CA ASP A 29 13.32 -9.72 -11.46
C ASP A 29 14.85 -9.71 -11.60
N GLU A 30 15.42 -8.63 -12.14
CA GLU A 30 16.86 -8.56 -12.38
C GLU A 30 17.66 -8.21 -11.12
N PHE A 31 17.10 -7.36 -10.25
CA PHE A 31 17.86 -6.81 -9.12
C PHE A 31 17.53 -7.49 -7.80
N PHE A 32 16.26 -7.61 -7.41
CA PHE A 32 15.90 -8.18 -6.10
C PHE A 32 16.16 -9.68 -6.03
N PHE A 33 15.69 -10.48 -6.99
CA PHE A 33 15.90 -11.94 -6.97
C PHE A 33 17.39 -12.31 -7.01
N THR A 34 18.17 -11.60 -7.81
CA THR A 34 19.63 -11.78 -7.87
C THR A 34 20.33 -11.31 -6.59
N ALA A 35 19.82 -10.25 -5.94
CA ALA A 35 20.40 -9.67 -4.72
C ALA A 35 20.07 -10.47 -3.44
N LEU A 36 18.93 -11.18 -3.40
CA LEU A 36 18.52 -12.00 -2.26
C LEU A 36 19.53 -13.09 -1.90
N SER A 37 20.41 -13.46 -2.85
CA SER A 37 21.50 -14.42 -2.62
C SER A 37 22.65 -13.87 -1.75
N LYS A 38 22.66 -12.56 -1.41
CA LYS A 38 23.73 -11.91 -0.64
C LYS A 38 23.20 -11.26 0.63
N GLU A 39 23.50 -11.85 1.79
CA GLU A 39 23.04 -11.41 3.13
C GLU A 39 23.16 -9.90 3.39
N ASN A 40 24.28 -9.28 2.98
CA ASN A 40 24.49 -7.83 3.14
C ASN A 40 23.51 -6.98 2.31
N VAL A 41 23.08 -7.47 1.14
CA VAL A 41 22.13 -6.78 0.29
C VAL A 41 20.71 -7.01 0.79
N VAL A 42 20.42 -8.18 1.36
CA VAL A 42 19.12 -8.48 1.96
C VAL A 42 18.75 -7.45 3.04
N GLN A 43 19.71 -7.05 3.89
CA GLN A 43 19.46 -6.00 4.90
C GLN A 43 19.15 -4.63 4.29
N GLN A 44 19.84 -4.26 3.21
CA GLN A 44 19.55 -3.01 2.51
C GLN A 44 18.19 -3.07 1.80
N LEU A 45 17.83 -4.25 1.30
CA LEU A 45 16.53 -4.55 0.70
C LEU A 45 15.39 -4.36 1.70
N GLY A 46 15.57 -4.85 2.94
CA GLY A 46 14.60 -4.63 4.02
C GLY A 46 14.39 -3.14 4.33
N LYS A 47 15.47 -2.35 4.33
CA LYS A 47 15.38 -0.89 4.51
C LYS A 47 14.73 -0.20 3.31
N LEU A 48 15.06 -0.60 2.08
CA LEU A 48 14.41 -0.10 0.88
C LEU A 48 12.91 -0.37 0.95
N LEU A 49 12.51 -1.61 1.24
CA LEU A 49 11.10 -2.01 1.40
C LEU A 49 10.42 -1.18 2.49
N TRP A 50 11.08 -0.89 3.61
CA TRP A 50 10.54 0.00 4.65
C TRP A 50 10.20 1.39 4.14
N HIS A 51 10.98 1.94 3.22
CA HIS A 51 10.74 3.25 2.63
C HIS A 51 9.75 3.20 1.47
N THR A 52 9.78 2.14 0.67
CA THR A 52 8.98 2.05 -0.57
C THR A 52 7.69 1.26 -0.44
N HIS A 53 7.42 0.62 0.70
CA HIS A 53 6.24 -0.24 0.90
C HIS A 53 4.90 0.41 0.51
N ALA A 54 4.71 1.71 0.79
CA ALA A 54 3.51 2.46 0.45
C ALA A 54 3.38 2.76 -1.05
N LYS A 55 4.49 2.72 -1.80
CA LYS A 55 4.53 2.96 -3.25
C LYS A 55 4.59 1.67 -4.06
N LEU A 56 4.83 0.53 -3.40
CA LEU A 56 4.98 -0.76 -4.05
C LEU A 56 3.62 -1.47 -4.21
N PRO A 57 3.37 -2.13 -5.35
CA PRO A 57 2.19 -2.97 -5.51
C PRO A 57 2.16 -4.10 -4.49
N THR A 58 0.98 -4.38 -3.91
CA THR A 58 0.79 -5.35 -2.83
C THR A 58 1.30 -6.75 -3.19
N ALA A 59 1.07 -7.21 -4.43
CA ALA A 59 1.53 -8.52 -4.91
C ALA A 59 3.06 -8.67 -4.83
N ARG A 60 3.81 -7.61 -5.16
CA ARG A 60 5.28 -7.63 -5.14
C ARG A 60 5.83 -7.48 -3.73
N ARG A 61 5.21 -6.60 -2.94
CA ARG A 61 5.47 -6.41 -1.52
C ARG A 61 5.38 -7.74 -0.77
N ASP A 62 4.32 -8.51 -1.03
CA ASP A 62 4.08 -9.81 -0.38
C ASP A 62 5.12 -10.85 -0.78
N THR A 63 5.44 -10.92 -2.09
CA THR A 63 6.51 -11.78 -2.62
C THR A 63 7.85 -11.49 -1.94
N LEU A 64 8.21 -10.20 -1.76
CA LEU A 64 9.42 -9.82 -1.03
C LEU A 64 9.36 -10.19 0.44
N MET A 65 8.25 -9.93 1.13
CA MET A 65 8.11 -10.32 2.53
C MET A 65 8.32 -11.83 2.68
N GLN A 66 7.75 -12.63 1.78
CA GLN A 66 7.89 -14.08 1.81
C GLN A 66 9.33 -14.51 1.52
N ALA A 67 10.01 -13.90 0.55
CA ALA A 67 11.41 -14.18 0.27
C ALA A 67 12.32 -13.79 1.46
N LEU A 68 12.10 -12.62 2.04
CA LEU A 68 12.85 -12.10 3.19
C LEU A 68 12.54 -12.86 4.49
N HIS A 69 11.36 -13.47 4.64
CA HIS A 69 10.98 -14.23 5.83
C HIS A 69 11.87 -15.46 6.06
N HIS A 70 12.44 -16.01 4.97
CA HIS A 70 13.43 -17.08 5.04
C HIS A 70 14.78 -16.62 5.63
N GLN A 71 14.98 -15.31 5.80
CA GLN A 71 16.20 -14.72 6.33
C GLN A 71 16.01 -14.39 7.82
N PRO A 72 16.63 -15.17 8.74
CA PRO A 72 16.35 -15.07 10.18
C PRO A 72 16.74 -13.72 10.79
N ASN A 73 17.76 -13.06 10.22
CA ASN A 73 18.25 -11.74 10.60
C ASN A 73 17.27 -10.59 10.29
N LEU A 74 16.28 -10.81 9.43
CA LEU A 74 15.29 -9.78 9.05
C LEU A 74 13.91 -9.99 9.62
N ARG A 75 13.65 -11.12 10.29
CA ARG A 75 12.39 -11.36 11.00
C ARG A 75 11.93 -10.19 11.88
N PRO A 76 12.76 -9.61 12.77
CA PRO A 76 12.30 -8.50 13.60
C PRO A 76 12.00 -7.24 12.78
N LEU A 77 12.64 -7.05 11.63
CA LEU A 77 12.38 -5.92 10.74
C LEU A 77 11.10 -6.14 9.93
N LEU A 78 10.83 -7.37 9.48
CA LEU A 78 9.60 -7.75 8.79
C LEU A 78 8.37 -7.66 9.69
N GLU A 79 8.47 -8.06 10.97
CA GLU A 79 7.38 -7.90 11.92
C GLU A 79 7.04 -6.42 12.14
N GLN A 80 8.05 -5.57 12.37
CA GLN A 80 7.86 -4.13 12.45
C GLN A 80 7.28 -3.53 11.16
N LEU A 81 7.71 -4.05 10.00
CA LEU A 81 7.22 -3.59 8.70
C LEU A 81 5.73 -3.93 8.54
N ARG A 82 5.33 -5.14 8.94
CA ARG A 82 3.94 -5.59 8.93
C ARG A 82 3.06 -4.72 9.82
N GLU A 83 3.48 -4.49 11.07
CA GLU A 83 2.76 -3.58 11.98
C GLU A 83 2.64 -2.16 11.40
N LYS A 84 3.69 -1.68 10.73
CA LYS A 84 3.69 -0.37 10.07
C LYS A 84 2.71 -0.35 8.89
N MET A 85 2.68 -1.41 8.07
CA MET A 85 1.73 -1.57 6.97
C MET A 85 0.30 -1.57 7.48
N GLU A 86 0.01 -2.30 8.56
CA GLU A 86 -1.32 -2.32 9.19
C GLU A 86 -1.73 -0.93 9.71
N ARG A 87 -0.76 -0.14 10.19
CA ARG A 87 -0.99 1.26 10.57
C ARG A 87 -1.20 2.20 9.37
N ASP A 88 -0.49 1.97 8.27
CA ASP A 88 -0.58 2.78 7.05
C ASP A 88 -1.88 2.47 6.27
N GLU A 89 -2.26 1.19 6.21
CA GLU A 89 -3.52 0.71 5.62
C GLU A 89 -4.73 1.01 6.52
N GLY A 90 -4.53 1.08 7.84
CA GLY A 90 -5.57 1.41 8.83
C GLY A 90 -6.09 2.85 8.77
N ASP A 91 -5.41 3.76 8.07
CA ASP A 91 -5.91 5.13 7.86
C ASP A 91 -7.01 5.20 6.78
N VAL A 92 -7.19 4.13 5.98
CA VAL A 92 -8.13 4.13 4.83
C VAL A 92 -9.47 3.45 5.14
N GLU A 93 -9.67 2.78 6.27
CA GLU A 93 -11.00 2.21 6.56
C GLU A 93 -11.47 2.38 8.01
N MET A 94 -12.00 3.57 8.27
CA MET A 94 -13.36 3.65 8.82
C MET A 94 -14.09 4.83 8.17
N PRO A 95 -14.96 4.62 7.16
CA PRO A 95 -16.06 5.55 6.98
C PRO A 95 -16.83 5.57 8.32
N PRO A 96 -17.20 6.76 8.84
CA PRO A 96 -17.92 6.85 10.10
C PRO A 96 -19.14 5.94 10.05
N PRO A 97 -19.52 5.25 11.15
CA PRO A 97 -20.80 4.57 11.21
C PRO A 97 -21.86 5.61 10.80
N ALA A 98 -22.50 5.34 9.66
CA ALA A 98 -23.53 6.20 9.12
C ALA A 98 -24.51 6.56 10.26
N PRO A 99 -24.94 7.82 10.38
CA PRO A 99 -25.89 8.20 11.42
C PRO A 99 -27.08 7.25 11.34
N PRO A 100 -27.61 6.78 12.49
CA PRO A 100 -28.76 5.91 12.49
C PRO A 100 -29.83 6.55 11.64
N VAL A 101 -30.30 5.80 10.64
CA VAL A 101 -31.42 6.18 9.80
C VAL A 101 -32.65 6.09 10.69
N ASP A 102 -32.84 7.07 11.55
CA ASP A 102 -34.16 7.37 12.06
C ASP A 102 -34.90 7.91 10.85
N SER A 103 -35.57 6.99 10.16
CA SER A 103 -36.75 7.26 9.38
C SER A 103 -37.95 7.32 10.33
N PRO A 104 -38.31 8.49 10.89
CA PRO A 104 -39.70 8.78 11.12
C PRO A 104 -40.26 9.26 9.77
N LEU A 105 -40.71 8.27 9.00
CA LEU A 105 -41.94 8.28 8.23
C LEU A 105 -42.73 9.62 8.25
N MET A 106 -43.03 10.13 7.05
CA MET A 106 -44.17 11.01 6.75
C MET A 106 -44.22 12.37 7.46
N SER A 107 -43.86 13.43 6.74
CA SER A 107 -44.71 14.64 6.60
C SER A 107 -44.12 15.56 5.55
N VAL A 108 -44.31 15.21 4.27
CA VAL A 108 -44.37 16.22 3.22
C VAL A 108 -45.85 16.43 2.96
N PRO A 109 -46.45 17.56 3.36
CA PRO A 109 -47.74 17.95 2.83
C PRO A 109 -47.50 18.24 1.34
N THR A 110 -47.98 17.34 0.50
CA THR A 110 -48.12 17.55 -0.93
C THR A 110 -48.83 18.89 -1.17
N PRO A 111 -48.22 19.90 -1.83
CA PRO A 111 -48.99 21.03 -2.31
C PRO A 111 -49.97 20.49 -3.35
N ALA A 112 -51.27 20.60 -3.05
CA ALA A 112 -52.32 20.16 -3.96
C ALA A 112 -52.22 20.90 -5.30
N PRO A 113 -52.12 20.21 -6.45
CA PRO A 113 -52.30 20.82 -7.75
C PRO A 113 -53.75 20.60 -8.20
N HIS A 114 -54.58 21.62 -8.07
CA HIS A 114 -55.85 21.71 -8.78
C HIS A 114 -56.20 23.19 -8.91
N ARG A 115 -56.65 23.74 -10.04
CA ARG A 115 -56.92 23.23 -11.39
C ARG A 115 -57.49 24.45 -12.11
N GLY A 116 -57.00 24.78 -13.30
CA GLY A 116 -57.72 25.73 -14.14
C GLY A 116 -59.07 25.14 -14.54
N ASP A 117 -60.14 25.90 -14.37
CA ASP A 117 -61.10 26.20 -15.44
C ASP A 117 -62.08 27.30 -14.99
N TYR A 118 -62.28 28.26 -15.90
CA TYR A 118 -63.34 29.29 -15.92
C TYR A 118 -64.74 28.64 -15.95
N PRO A 119 -65.86 29.33 -15.61
CA PRO A 119 -66.38 30.52 -16.32
C PRO A 119 -66.75 31.72 -15.44
#